data_AF-A0A3M1PX16-F1
#
_entry.id   AF-A0A3M1PX16-F1
#
_cell.length_a   1.000
_cell.length_b   1.000
_cell.length_c   1.000
_cell.angle_alpha   90.00
_cell.angle_beta   90.00
_cell.angle_gamma   90.00
#
_symmetry.space_group_name_H-M   'P 1'
#
loop_
_entity.id
_entity.type
_entity.pdbx_description
1 polymer ?
#
loop_
_entity_poly.entity_id
_entity_poly.type
_entity_poly.pdbx_seq_one_letter_code
_entity_poly.pdbx_strand_id
1 'polypeptide(L)'
;QDYCMLLGGVTAARPIKTADTSSQQAALEISLPYQQFANIAGAYVCEQMSSLRGLSESQIQERLITGLADLMGVTADDDPDAVQVGVGKHPDNPQQTVVQIRLEPPGRIVPGGLHIEFGFVV
;
A
#
# COMPACT_ATOMS: atom_id res chain seq x y z
N GLN A 1 34.72 20.20 -4.33
CA GLN A 1 33.40 19.83 -4.86
C GLN A 1 32.42 20.17 -3.77
N ASP A 2 31.48 21.07 -4.04
CA ASP A 2 30.45 21.42 -3.09
C ASP A 2 29.34 20.38 -3.21
N TYR A 3 29.00 19.73 -2.10
CA TYR A 3 27.95 18.72 -2.05
C TYR A 3 26.77 19.24 -1.22
N CYS A 4 25.56 18.99 -1.71
CA CYS A 4 24.33 19.15 -0.96
C CYS A 4 23.69 17.77 -0.82
N MET A 5 23.22 17.45 0.39
CA MET A 5 22.54 16.19 0.69
C MET A 5 21.18 16.48 1.33
N LEU A 6 20.14 15.83 0.80
CA LEU A 6 18.81 15.88 1.36
C LEU A 6 18.70 14.79 2.44
N LEU A 7 18.57 15.19 3.71
CA LEU A 7 18.52 14.28 4.86
C LEU A 7 17.11 13.71 5.14
N GLY A 8 16.14 13.99 4.26
CA GLY A 8 14.75 13.56 4.37
C GLY A 8 13.81 14.54 3.69
N GLY A 9 12.52 14.19 3.66
CA GLY A 9 11.49 15.04 3.07
C GLY A 9 10.14 14.84 3.76
N VAL A 10 9.52 15.94 4.14
CA VAL A 10 8.14 15.97 4.64
C VAL A 10 7.33 16.91 3.76
N THR A 11 6.04 16.63 3.66
CA THR A 11 5.10 17.55 3.01
C THR A 11 4.89 18.81 3.85
N ALA A 12 4.22 19.80 3.25
CA ALA A 12 3.74 20.98 3.99
C ALA A 12 2.57 20.67 4.94
N ALA A 13 2.03 19.44 4.92
CA ALA A 13 0.94 19.03 5.81
C ALA A 13 1.45 18.87 7.24
N ARG A 14 0.57 19.14 8.22
CA ARG A 14 0.87 18.92 9.63
C ARG A 14 0.48 17.49 10.02
N PRO A 15 1.26 16.80 10.86
CA PRO A 15 0.84 15.52 11.43
C PRO A 15 -0.46 15.69 12.21
N ILE A 16 -1.47 14.88 11.90
CA ILE A 16 -2.73 14.88 12.63
C ILE A 16 -2.71 13.68 13.57
N LYS A 17 -2.79 13.94 14.87
CA LYS A 17 -2.96 12.88 15.86
C LYS A 17 -4.45 12.68 16.09
N THR A 18 -4.92 11.45 15.92
CA THR A 18 -6.28 11.05 16.31
C THR A 18 -6.22 10.15 17.56
N ALA A 19 -7.36 9.70 18.07
CA ALA A 19 -7.39 8.74 19.17
C ALA A 19 -6.71 7.40 18.78
N ASP A 20 -6.73 7.06 17.49
CA ASP A 20 -6.25 5.77 16.97
C ASP A 20 -4.87 5.89 16.29
N THR A 21 -4.36 7.11 16.07
CA THR A 21 -3.10 7.34 15.35
C THR A 21 -1.98 7.74 16.32
N SER A 22 -0.94 6.90 16.41
CA SER A 22 0.25 7.23 17.21
C SER A 22 0.99 8.45 16.66
N SER A 23 1.81 9.11 17.49
CA SER A 23 2.61 10.27 17.06
C SER A 23 3.61 9.92 15.95
N GLN A 24 4.09 8.68 15.94
CA GLN A 24 4.99 8.17 14.92
C GLN A 24 4.25 7.95 13.60
N GLN A 25 3.08 7.34 13.64
CA GLN A 25 2.25 7.09 12.47
C GLN A 25 1.81 8.41 11.78
N ALA A 26 1.36 9.39 12.57
CA ALA A 26 1.03 10.72 12.06
C ALA A 26 2.23 11.44 11.40
N ALA A 27 3.46 11.18 11.86
CA ALA A 27 4.66 11.73 11.25
C ALA A 27 5.05 11.01 9.95
N LEU A 28 4.80 9.70 9.87
CA LEU A 28 5.04 8.91 8.65
C LEU A 28 4.04 9.27 7.54
N GLU A 29 2.79 9.60 7.89
CA GLU A 29 1.77 10.05 6.91
C GLU A 29 2.17 11.31 6.13
N ILE A 30 2.94 12.21 6.75
CA ILE A 30 3.42 13.44 6.08
C ILE A 30 4.78 13.25 5.41
N SER A 31 5.40 12.07 5.52
CA SER A 31 6.71 11.80 4.98
C SER A 31 6.63 11.57 3.47
N LEU A 32 7.44 12.32 2.70
CA LEU A 32 7.41 12.28 1.24
C LEU A 32 7.75 10.89 0.66
N PRO A 33 8.76 10.15 1.17
CA PRO A 33 9.00 8.76 0.75
C PRO A 33 7.79 7.85 0.91
N TYR A 34 7.06 7.99 2.03
CA TYR A 34 5.85 7.19 2.29
C TYR A 34 4.74 7.53 1.33
N GLN A 35 4.50 8.82 1.08
CA GLN A 35 3.48 9.25 0.13
C GLN A 35 3.81 8.84 -1.31
N GLN A 36 5.09 8.92 -1.70
CA GLN A 36 5.52 8.48 -3.02
C GLN A 36 5.32 6.97 -3.19
N PHE A 37 5.65 6.18 -2.17
CA PHE A 37 5.38 4.74 -2.19
C PHE A 37 3.88 4.44 -2.28
N ALA A 38 3.05 5.11 -1.48
CA ALA A 38 1.59 5.00 -1.54
C ALA A 38 1.05 5.32 -2.94
N ASN A 39 1.58 6.36 -3.59
CA ASN A 39 1.19 6.74 -4.95
C ASN A 39 1.59 5.69 -6.00
N ILE A 40 2.78 5.10 -5.87
CA ILE A 40 3.25 4.04 -6.79
C ILE A 40 2.38 2.79 -6.63
N ALA A 41 2.12 2.35 -5.40
CA ALA A 41 1.25 1.20 -5.12
C ALA A 41 -0.18 1.46 -5.62
N GLY A 42 -0.73 2.66 -5.36
CA GLY A 42 -2.05 3.05 -5.85
C GLY A 42 -2.13 3.08 -7.38
N ALA A 43 -1.11 3.60 -8.06
CA ALA A 43 -1.04 3.61 -9.53
C ALA A 43 -1.01 2.18 -10.09
N TYR A 44 -0.19 1.30 -9.52
CA TYR A 44 -0.15 -0.12 -9.90
C TYR A 44 -1.53 -0.78 -9.76
N VAL A 45 -2.23 -0.56 -8.64
CA VAL A 45 -3.58 -1.11 -8.42
C VAL A 45 -4.56 -0.60 -9.47
N CYS A 46 -4.56 0.70 -9.76
CA CYS A 46 -5.40 1.30 -10.79
C CYS A 46 -5.16 0.68 -12.18
N GLU A 47 -3.91 0.41 -12.53
CA GLU A 47 -3.56 -0.25 -13.79
C GLU A 47 -4.09 -1.68 -13.85
N GLN A 48 -4.07 -2.41 -12.73
CA GLN A 48 -4.57 -3.78 -12.68
C GLN A 48 -6.10 -3.85 -12.77
N MET A 49 -6.86 -2.83 -12.34
CA MET A 49 -8.33 -2.91 -12.17
C MET A 49 -9.08 -3.51 -13.36
N SER A 50 -8.73 -3.11 -14.59
CA SER A 50 -9.39 -3.61 -15.80
C SER A 50 -9.15 -5.10 -16.04
N SER A 51 -7.98 -5.60 -15.65
CA SER A 51 -7.54 -6.99 -15.84
C SER A 51 -8.09 -7.96 -14.79
N LEU A 52 -8.68 -7.45 -13.72
CA LEU A 52 -9.24 -8.24 -12.62
C LEU A 52 -10.70 -8.62 -12.87
N ARG A 53 -11.37 -7.98 -13.82
CA ARG A 53 -12.79 -8.22 -14.12
C ARG A 53 -13.04 -9.63 -14.63
N GLY A 54 -14.04 -10.29 -14.08
CA GLY A 54 -14.45 -11.64 -14.47
C GLY A 54 -13.57 -12.77 -13.91
N LEU A 55 -12.53 -12.44 -13.13
CA LEU A 55 -11.75 -13.42 -12.39
C LEU A 55 -12.46 -13.86 -11.11
N SER A 56 -12.13 -15.06 -10.61
CA SER A 56 -12.59 -15.48 -9.29
C SER A 56 -11.89 -14.70 -8.18
N GLU A 57 -12.51 -14.67 -6.99
CA GLU A 57 -11.94 -13.99 -5.80
C GLU A 57 -10.50 -14.48 -5.50
N SER A 58 -10.27 -15.79 -5.60
CA SER A 58 -8.94 -16.39 -5.43
C SER A 58 -7.91 -15.96 -6.48
N GLN A 59 -8.32 -15.85 -7.75
CA GLN A 59 -7.44 -15.40 -8.84
C GLN A 59 -7.07 -13.93 -8.70
N ILE A 60 -8.02 -13.09 -8.27
CA ILE A 60 -7.79 -11.67 -7.96
C ILE A 60 -6.78 -11.57 -6.83
N GLN A 61 -7.01 -12.32 -5.75
CA GLN A 61 -6.15 -12.31 -4.56
C GLN A 61 -4.73 -12.73 -4.90
N GLU A 62 -4.54 -13.87 -5.57
CA GLU A 62 -3.22 -14.38 -5.97
C GLU A 62 -2.47 -13.38 -6.85
N ARG A 63 -3.12 -12.87 -7.90
CA ARG A 63 -2.51 -11.94 -8.85
C ARG A 63 -2.04 -10.65 -8.18
N LEU A 64 -2.87 -10.10 -7.28
CA LEU A 64 -2.53 -8.88 -6.55
C LEU A 64 -1.40 -9.13 -5.56
N ILE A 65 -1.43 -10.23 -4.80
CA ILE A 65 -0.36 -10.59 -3.86
C ILE A 65 0.98 -10.71 -4.60
N THR A 66 1.02 -11.49 -5.69
CA THR A 66 2.26 -11.71 -6.44
C THR A 66 2.82 -10.41 -7.01
N GLY A 67 1.99 -9.59 -7.66
CA GLY A 67 2.48 -8.37 -8.28
C GLY A 67 2.83 -7.26 -7.29
N LEU A 68 2.16 -7.18 -6.14
CA LEU A 68 2.52 -6.24 -5.07
C LEU A 68 3.80 -6.68 -4.34
N ALA A 69 3.99 -7.99 -4.15
CA ALA A 69 5.23 -8.52 -3.60
C ALA A 69 6.42 -8.21 -4.53
N ASP A 70 6.25 -8.36 -5.85
CA ASP A 70 7.26 -7.99 -6.84
C ASP A 70 7.55 -6.48 -6.84
N LEU A 71 6.51 -5.64 -6.79
CA LEU A 71 6.64 -4.19 -6.69
C LEU A 71 7.46 -3.75 -5.46
N MET A 72 7.27 -4.44 -4.34
CA MET A 72 8.01 -4.18 -3.11
C MET A 72 9.37 -4.90 -3.07
N GLY A 73 9.68 -5.76 -4.04
CA GLY A 73 10.87 -6.60 -3.99
C GLY A 73 10.95 -7.42 -2.71
N VAL A 74 9.80 -7.89 -2.21
CA VAL A 74 9.71 -8.78 -1.04
C VAL A 74 10.29 -10.13 -1.45
N THR A 75 11.29 -10.60 -0.72
CA THR A 75 11.89 -11.91 -0.91
C THR A 75 11.27 -12.94 0.05
N ALA A 76 11.62 -14.21 -0.12
CA ALA A 76 11.17 -15.26 0.80
C ALA A 76 11.68 -15.09 2.25
N ASP A 77 12.65 -14.18 2.47
CA ASP A 77 13.22 -13.88 3.79
C ASP A 77 12.51 -12.68 4.47
N ASP A 78 11.68 -11.94 3.74
CA ASP A 78 10.90 -10.82 4.28
C ASP A 78 9.60 -11.32 4.93
N ASP A 79 8.94 -10.46 5.70
CA ASP A 79 7.73 -10.81 6.47
C ASP A 79 6.61 -11.32 5.54
N PRO A 80 6.07 -12.54 5.75
CA PRO A 80 4.96 -13.06 4.93
C PRO A 80 3.70 -12.20 5.01
N ASP A 81 3.54 -11.38 6.05
CA ASP A 81 2.42 -10.46 6.23
C ASP A 81 2.64 -9.08 5.59
N ALA A 82 3.75 -8.88 4.86
CA ALA A 82 4.05 -7.62 4.16
C ALA A 82 3.01 -7.24 3.11
N VAL A 83 2.32 -8.23 2.51
CA VAL A 83 1.23 -8.02 1.56
C VAL A 83 0.00 -8.78 2.02
N GLN A 84 -1.07 -8.07 2.32
CA GLN A 84 -2.36 -8.67 2.65
C GLN A 84 -3.41 -8.18 1.66
N VAL A 85 -4.11 -9.11 1.02
CA VAL A 85 -5.20 -8.82 0.09
C VAL A 85 -6.44 -9.58 0.53
N GLY A 86 -7.49 -8.83 0.89
CA GLY A 86 -8.84 -9.34 1.12
C GLY A 86 -9.71 -9.09 -0.09
N VAL A 87 -10.35 -10.15 -0.60
CA VAL A 87 -11.29 -10.06 -1.71
C VAL A 87 -12.63 -10.64 -1.25
N GLY A 88 -13.72 -9.95 -1.55
CA GLY A 88 -15.05 -10.44 -1.20
C GLY A 88 -16.15 -9.72 -1.97
N LYS A 89 -17.39 -10.14 -1.78
CA LYS A 89 -18.54 -9.49 -2.42
C LYS A 89 -18.91 -8.19 -1.72
N HIS A 90 -19.36 -7.20 -2.49
CA HIS A 90 -19.87 -5.96 -1.89
C HIS A 90 -21.12 -6.27 -1.05
N PRO A 91 -21.19 -5.81 0.21
CA PRO A 91 -22.28 -6.16 1.13
C PRO A 91 -23.65 -5.75 0.58
N ASP A 92 -23.73 -4.55 -0.02
CA ASP A 92 -24.98 -4.02 -0.58
C ASP A 92 -25.20 -4.37 -2.07
N ASN A 93 -24.19 -4.95 -2.75
CA ASN A 93 -24.28 -5.27 -4.17
C ASN A 93 -23.51 -6.56 -4.51
N PRO A 94 -24.14 -7.74 -4.35
CA PRO A 94 -23.46 -9.02 -4.52
C PRO A 94 -22.89 -9.31 -5.92
N GLN A 95 -23.22 -8.48 -6.92
CA GLN A 95 -22.67 -8.54 -8.28
C GLN A 95 -21.32 -7.84 -8.41
N GLN A 96 -20.91 -7.10 -7.38
CA GLN A 96 -19.65 -6.37 -7.33
C GLN A 96 -18.67 -7.06 -6.38
N THR A 97 -17.40 -7.03 -6.74
CA THR A 97 -16.32 -7.54 -5.89
C THR A 97 -15.59 -6.36 -5.26
N VAL A 98 -15.40 -6.39 -3.95
CA VAL A 98 -14.60 -5.43 -3.19
C VAL A 98 -13.23 -6.04 -2.94
N VAL A 99 -12.20 -5.24 -3.17
CA VAL A 99 -10.81 -5.58 -2.87
C VAL A 99 -10.30 -4.61 -1.81
N GLN A 100 -9.71 -5.17 -0.77
CA GLN A 100 -9.03 -4.48 0.32
C GLN A 100 -7.57 -4.92 0.31
N ILE A 101 -6.64 -3.99 0.27
CA ILE A 101 -5.20 -4.26 0.23
C ILE A 101 -4.57 -3.56 1.42
N ARG A 102 -3.76 -4.27 2.19
CA ARG A 102 -2.85 -3.70 3.17
C ARG A 102 -1.42 -4.04 2.80
N LEU A 103 -0.56 -3.02 2.77
CA LEU A 103 0.87 -3.17 2.50
C LEU A 103 1.68 -2.72 3.72
N GLU A 104 2.65 -3.53 4.12
CA GLU A 104 3.69 -3.18 5.07
C GLU A 104 5.06 -3.26 4.36
N PRO A 105 5.60 -2.11 3.91
CA PRO A 105 6.84 -2.13 3.16
C PRO A 105 8.05 -2.39 4.07
N PRO A 106 9.03 -3.17 3.62
CA PRO A 106 10.30 -3.34 4.33
C PRO A 106 10.97 -2.00 4.66
N GLY A 107 11.69 -1.94 5.80
CA GLY A 107 12.37 -0.72 6.26
C GLY A 107 13.40 -0.13 5.29
N ARG A 108 13.89 -0.94 4.33
CA ARG A 108 14.76 -0.51 3.23
C ARG A 108 14.05 0.33 2.17
N ILE A 109 12.74 0.14 2.01
CA ILE A 109 11.90 0.88 1.07
C ILE A 109 11.37 2.12 1.76
N VAL A 110 10.81 1.95 2.96
CA VAL A 110 10.29 3.07 3.74
C VAL A 110 10.66 2.93 5.23
N PRO A 111 11.56 3.78 5.75
CA PRO A 111 12.10 3.66 7.11
C PRO A 111 11.04 3.81 8.22
N GLY A 112 10.54 2.69 8.75
CA GLY A 112 9.51 2.67 9.80
C GLY A 112 8.23 1.89 9.47
N GLY A 113 8.12 1.26 8.29
CA GLY A 113 7.13 0.19 8.03
C GLY A 113 5.65 0.60 8.11
N LEU A 114 5.29 1.82 7.74
CA LEU A 114 3.90 2.29 7.78
C LEU A 114 2.98 1.41 6.93
N HIS A 115 1.87 0.98 7.54
CA HIS A 115 0.80 0.30 6.81
C HIS A 115 0.08 1.25 5.85
N ILE A 116 -0.17 0.78 4.64
CA ILE A 116 -0.97 1.48 3.65
C ILE A 116 -2.16 0.62 3.27
N GLU A 117 -3.35 1.20 3.31
CA GLU A 117 -4.60 0.52 3.00
C GLU A 117 -5.25 1.09 1.73
N PHE A 118 -5.67 0.21 0.82
CA PHE A 118 -6.40 0.56 -0.39
C PHE A 118 -7.70 -0.25 -0.45
N GLY A 119 -8.81 0.41 -0.79
CA GLY A 119 -10.11 -0.22 -0.98
C GLY A 119 -10.72 0.21 -2.31
N PHE A 120 -11.15 -0.75 -3.14
CA PHE A 120 -11.81 -0.46 -4.42
C PHE A 120 -12.77 -1.58 -4.85
N VAL A 121 -13.63 -1.28 -5.82
CA VAL A 121 -14.60 -2.21 -6.40
C VAL A 121 -14.13 -2.62 -7.79
N VAL A 122 -14.19 -3.91 -8.10
CA VAL A 122 -13.81 -4.54 -9.38
C VAL A 122 -15.04 -5.06 -10.11
#